data_AF-A0A1A7KJM3-F1
#
_entry.id   AF-A0A1A7KJM3-F1
#
_cell.length_a   1.000
_cell.length_b   1.000
_cell.length_c   1.000
_cell.angle_alpha   90.00
_cell.angle_beta   90.00
_cell.angle_gamma   90.00
#
_symmetry.space_group_name_H-M   'P 1'
#
loop_
_entity.id
_entity.type
_entity.pdbx_description
1 polymer ?
#
loop_
_entity_poly.entity_id
_entity_poly.type
_entity_poly.pdbx_seq_one_letter_code
_entity_poly.pdbx_strand_id
1 'polypeptide(L)'
;MKKTLLFLFLISFSFTIAQTTKKVFFVGNSYTYTNDLPELVKLIAVSTGDVLNYQTHAMGGATLKQHAQNQSVTSVINQGNWDYVVLQEQSQIPSFPNNYIQSEMHPYAKQLADLTKASNACGNPIFFMTWGYKTGDATNCANGNTPVCTYEGMDNLIYNRYMDMAQINESLVSPVGKVWRTIRQQQPSMDLYSSDGSHPSYLGSMAAAYTFYTILFKKNPELATFNGNLTATESQVIKSIVKSTVYDNLDMWLIGANDVASRFNYQTTGTSAIQFTNQTQNATTFAWTFGDGNTSTLENPSHTYLATGNYQVTLTTNACGRNSTKTKTVSVSNLGTQEEKINQVQIYPNPAHSFINIITDQKLSIASLSDASGRILKHDLNKTENGYNIPLNHVTTGTYFLKYKIGEKEYTKKIIKK
;
A
#
# COMPACT_ATOMS: atom_id res chain seq x y z
N MET A 1 -42.22 40.95 -50.98
CA MET A 1 -41.74 39.73 -50.28
C MET A 1 -40.27 39.91 -49.94
N LYS A 2 -39.93 40.22 -48.68
CA LYS A 2 -38.55 40.32 -48.20
C LYS A 2 -38.01 38.90 -47.96
N LYS A 3 -36.96 38.49 -48.68
CA LYS A 3 -36.24 37.24 -48.42
C LYS A 3 -35.16 37.53 -47.39
N THR A 4 -35.36 37.10 -46.15
CA THR A 4 -34.34 37.13 -45.11
C THR A 4 -33.41 35.95 -45.33
N LEU A 5 -32.15 36.20 -45.72
CA LEU A 5 -31.10 35.18 -45.74
C LEU A 5 -30.66 34.91 -44.29
N LEU A 6 -30.86 33.68 -43.83
CA LEU A 6 -30.34 33.21 -42.55
C LEU A 6 -28.92 32.68 -42.76
N PHE A 7 -27.90 33.43 -42.35
CA PHE A 7 -26.52 32.93 -42.31
C PHE A 7 -26.36 32.03 -41.08
N LEU A 8 -26.23 30.72 -41.31
CA LEU A 8 -25.79 29.78 -40.29
C LEU A 8 -24.28 29.97 -40.09
N PHE A 9 -23.88 30.60 -38.98
CA PHE A 9 -22.49 30.57 -38.52
C PHE A 9 -22.21 29.18 -37.93
N LEU A 10 -21.51 28.33 -38.67
CA LEU A 10 -20.88 27.12 -38.12
C LEU A 10 -19.73 27.58 -37.21
N ILE A 11 -19.98 27.62 -35.90
CA ILE A 11 -18.94 27.78 -34.89
C ILE A 11 -18.24 26.42 -34.78
N SER A 12 -17.13 26.26 -35.49
CA SER A 12 -16.22 25.14 -35.28
C SER A 12 -15.50 25.33 -33.94
N PHE A 13 -15.98 24.67 -32.89
CA PHE A 13 -15.22 24.53 -31.65
C PHE A 13 -14.01 23.61 -31.91
N SER A 14 -12.85 24.20 -32.18
CA SER A 14 -11.59 23.49 -32.13
C SER A 14 -11.27 23.19 -30.67
N PHE A 15 -11.64 22.01 -30.18
CA PHE A 15 -11.12 21.50 -28.92
C PHE A 15 -9.62 21.24 -29.10
N THR A 16 -8.78 22.20 -28.71
CA THR A 16 -7.35 21.94 -28.52
C THR A 16 -7.22 21.02 -27.32
N ILE A 17 -7.03 19.72 -27.56
CA ILE A 17 -6.61 18.80 -26.50
C ILE A 17 -5.26 19.31 -26.03
N ALA A 18 -5.16 19.72 -24.76
CA ALA A 18 -3.91 20.21 -24.21
C ALA A 18 -2.84 19.11 -24.31
N GLN A 19 -1.78 19.42 -25.06
CA GLN A 19 -0.61 18.57 -25.17
C GLN A 19 -0.01 18.36 -23.78
N THR A 20 0.15 17.10 -23.40
CA THR A 20 0.80 16.72 -22.14
C THR A 20 2.18 16.13 -22.46
N THR A 21 3.19 16.57 -21.73
CA THR A 21 4.54 15.97 -21.80
C THR A 21 4.78 15.13 -20.55
N LYS A 22 5.31 13.91 -20.71
CA LYS A 22 5.72 13.04 -19.62
C LYS A 22 7.15 12.55 -19.80
N LYS A 23 7.90 12.47 -18.70
CA LYS A 23 9.23 11.87 -18.61
C LYS A 23 9.15 10.54 -17.86
N VAL A 24 9.51 9.44 -18.52
CA VAL A 24 9.39 8.09 -17.95
C VAL A 24 10.69 7.31 -18.07
N PHE A 25 11.13 6.71 -16.96
CA PHE A 25 12.25 5.76 -17.00
C PHE A 25 11.71 4.33 -16.86
N PHE A 26 11.92 3.51 -17.89
CA PHE A 26 11.51 2.11 -17.90
C PHE A 26 12.65 1.21 -17.41
N VAL A 27 12.48 0.62 -16.23
CA VAL A 27 13.40 -0.33 -15.62
C VAL A 27 12.77 -1.72 -15.66
N GLY A 28 13.36 -2.65 -16.40
CA GLY A 28 12.75 -3.97 -16.56
C GLY A 28 13.62 -5.02 -17.25
N ASN A 29 12.99 -5.89 -18.02
CA ASN A 29 13.68 -6.98 -18.71
C ASN A 29 13.10 -7.21 -20.11
N SER A 30 13.13 -8.46 -20.58
CA SER A 30 12.62 -8.83 -21.90
C SER A 30 11.16 -8.48 -22.12
N TYR A 31 10.32 -8.44 -21.09
CA TYR A 31 8.93 -8.00 -21.26
C TYR A 31 8.81 -6.51 -21.56
N THR A 32 9.83 -5.72 -21.20
CA THR A 32 9.91 -4.29 -21.52
C THR A 32 10.54 -4.06 -22.91
N TYR A 33 11.65 -4.72 -23.26
CA TYR A 33 12.30 -4.45 -24.56
C TYR A 33 11.71 -5.23 -25.74
N THR A 34 10.95 -6.31 -25.51
CA THR A 34 10.33 -7.07 -26.61
C THR A 34 9.28 -6.21 -27.32
N ASN A 35 9.42 -6.11 -28.66
CA ASN A 35 8.65 -5.19 -29.52
C ASN A 35 8.81 -3.70 -29.16
N ASP A 36 9.82 -3.34 -28.37
CA ASP A 36 10.09 -1.98 -27.89
C ASP A 36 8.86 -1.30 -27.28
N LEU A 37 8.35 -1.86 -26.18
CA LEU A 37 7.16 -1.35 -25.50
C LEU A 37 7.24 0.17 -25.22
N PRO A 38 8.35 0.74 -24.70
CA PRO A 38 8.46 2.19 -24.50
C PRO A 38 8.26 3.00 -25.78
N GLU A 39 8.82 2.58 -26.91
CA GLU A 39 8.60 3.27 -28.19
C GLU A 39 7.15 3.14 -28.66
N LEU A 40 6.50 1.98 -28.50
CA LEU A 40 5.08 1.82 -28.82
C LEU A 40 4.21 2.80 -28.02
N VAL A 41 4.49 2.98 -26.72
CA VAL A 41 3.77 3.95 -25.87
C VAL A 41 4.00 5.38 -26.37
N LYS A 42 5.23 5.72 -26.77
CA LYS A 42 5.54 7.04 -27.34
C LYS A 42 4.79 7.28 -28.64
N LEU A 43 4.72 6.30 -29.54
CA LEU A 43 3.99 6.42 -30.80
C LEU A 43 2.48 6.61 -30.58
N ILE A 44 1.90 5.93 -29.59
CA ILE A 44 0.51 6.14 -29.17
C ILE A 44 0.33 7.57 -28.65
N ALA A 45 1.22 8.06 -27.77
CA ALA A 45 1.16 9.43 -27.24
C ALA A 45 1.24 10.49 -28.35
N VAL A 46 2.18 10.33 -29.28
CA VAL A 46 2.31 11.24 -30.44
C VAL A 46 1.01 11.27 -31.26
N SER A 47 0.32 10.13 -31.40
CA SER A 47 -0.94 10.04 -32.17
C SER A 47 -2.11 10.81 -31.55
N THR A 48 -2.00 11.22 -30.28
CA THR A 48 -2.99 12.05 -29.56
C THR A 48 -2.48 13.46 -29.27
N GLY A 49 -1.33 13.83 -29.83
CA GLY A 49 -0.69 15.14 -29.64
C GLY A 49 0.13 15.27 -28.35
N ASP A 50 0.31 14.18 -27.61
CA ASP A 50 1.12 14.13 -26.40
C ASP A 50 2.60 13.82 -26.69
N VAL A 51 3.45 14.05 -25.70
CA VAL A 51 4.89 13.80 -25.80
C VAL A 51 5.33 12.86 -24.67
N LEU A 52 5.93 11.73 -25.04
CA LEU A 52 6.63 10.85 -24.11
C LEU A 52 8.14 10.96 -24.33
N ASN A 53 8.84 11.54 -23.37
CA ASN A 53 10.29 11.45 -23.27
C ASN A 53 10.61 10.26 -22.37
N TYR A 54 11.39 9.30 -22.86
CA TYR A 54 11.73 8.13 -22.06
C TYR A 54 13.20 7.75 -22.13
N GLN A 55 13.63 7.03 -21.11
CA GLN A 55 14.83 6.20 -21.13
C GLN A 55 14.45 4.77 -20.74
N THR A 56 15.28 3.81 -21.11
CA THR A 56 15.06 2.40 -20.80
C THR A 56 16.35 1.78 -20.28
N HIS A 57 16.25 1.03 -19.18
CA HIS A 57 17.28 0.12 -18.74
C HIS A 57 16.65 -1.26 -18.54
N ALA A 58 16.82 -2.14 -19.53
CA ALA A 58 16.23 -3.47 -19.52
C ALA A 58 17.28 -4.54 -19.81
N MET A 59 17.35 -5.56 -18.96
CA MET A 59 18.30 -6.67 -19.06
C MET A 59 17.52 -7.99 -19.06
N GLY A 60 17.83 -8.92 -19.96
CA GLY A 60 17.11 -10.19 -20.07
C GLY A 60 17.06 -10.94 -18.72
N GLY A 61 15.86 -11.38 -18.32
CA GLY A 61 15.63 -12.10 -17.05
C GLY A 61 15.88 -11.29 -15.77
N ALA A 62 16.13 -9.98 -15.87
CA ALA A 62 16.53 -9.20 -14.71
C ALA A 62 15.43 -9.05 -13.65
N THR A 63 15.87 -9.05 -12.39
CA THR A 63 15.03 -8.88 -11.20
C THR A 63 15.07 -7.44 -10.67
N LEU A 64 14.11 -7.06 -9.80
CA LEU A 64 14.18 -5.78 -9.09
C LEU A 64 15.44 -5.67 -8.23
N LYS A 65 15.89 -6.78 -7.63
CA LYS A 65 17.14 -6.86 -6.87
C LYS A 65 18.34 -6.44 -7.71
N GLN A 66 18.48 -6.99 -8.92
CA GLN A 66 19.59 -6.66 -9.80
C GLN A 66 19.55 -5.19 -10.24
N HIS A 67 18.35 -4.64 -10.52
CA HIS A 67 18.21 -3.22 -10.86
C HIS A 67 18.51 -2.30 -9.68
N ALA A 68 18.03 -2.64 -8.47
CA ALA A 68 18.29 -1.87 -7.25
C ALA A 68 19.78 -1.80 -6.88
N GLN A 69 20.55 -2.82 -7.27
CA GLN A 69 21.99 -2.91 -7.05
C GLN A 69 22.82 -2.37 -8.23
N ASN A 70 22.18 -2.01 -9.35
CA ASN A 70 22.86 -1.51 -10.54
C ASN A 70 23.00 0.02 -10.49
N GLN A 71 24.24 0.51 -10.44
CA GLN A 71 24.54 1.94 -10.35
C GLN A 71 24.05 2.74 -11.56
N SER A 72 23.99 2.14 -12.76
CA SER A 72 23.45 2.79 -13.95
C SER A 72 21.96 3.06 -13.82
N VAL A 73 21.21 2.20 -13.13
CA VAL A 73 19.79 2.41 -12.84
C VAL A 73 19.61 3.47 -11.77
N THR A 74 20.28 3.31 -10.63
CA THR A 74 20.09 4.21 -9.48
C THR A 74 20.57 5.63 -9.78
N SER A 75 21.64 5.81 -10.54
CA SER A 75 22.13 7.13 -10.96
C SER A 75 21.16 7.84 -11.91
N VAL A 76 20.46 7.10 -12.78
CA VAL A 76 19.43 7.68 -13.67
C VAL A 76 18.20 8.11 -12.87
N ILE A 77 17.74 7.32 -11.90
CA ILE A 77 16.64 7.71 -11.01
C ILE A 77 17.00 8.97 -10.23
N ASN A 78 18.23 9.04 -9.70
CA ASN A 78 18.75 10.19 -8.94
C ASN A 78 18.86 11.50 -9.73
N GLN A 79 18.70 11.49 -11.06
CA GLN A 79 18.58 12.73 -11.84
C GLN A 79 17.33 13.54 -11.45
N GLY A 80 16.34 12.92 -10.80
CA GLY A 80 15.23 13.61 -10.14
C GLY A 80 14.26 14.33 -11.07
N ASN A 81 14.27 14.00 -12.37
CA ASN A 81 13.48 14.68 -13.39
C ASN A 81 12.38 13.78 -14.01
N TRP A 82 12.15 12.60 -13.44
CA TRP A 82 11.18 11.62 -13.91
C TRP A 82 9.81 11.86 -13.31
N ASP A 83 8.77 11.98 -14.15
CA ASP A 83 7.39 11.93 -13.69
C ASP A 83 7.05 10.52 -13.19
N TYR A 84 7.57 9.51 -13.90
CA TYR A 84 7.37 8.12 -13.54
C TYR A 84 8.64 7.28 -13.72
N VAL A 85 8.83 6.33 -12.80
CA VAL A 85 9.82 5.26 -12.94
C VAL A 85 9.05 3.94 -12.96
N VAL A 86 9.05 3.27 -14.11
CA VAL A 86 8.38 1.98 -14.27
C VAL A 86 9.32 0.89 -13.78
N LEU A 87 8.85 0.07 -12.84
CA LEU A 87 9.59 -0.98 -12.17
C LEU A 87 8.97 -2.33 -12.50
N GLN A 88 9.69 -3.15 -13.24
CA GLN A 88 9.27 -4.49 -13.62
C GLN A 88 10.11 -5.55 -12.90
N GLU A 89 9.44 -6.50 -12.24
CA GLU A 89 10.09 -7.70 -11.70
C GLU A 89 10.26 -8.78 -12.78
N GLN A 90 11.09 -9.79 -12.51
CA GLN A 90 11.15 -11.01 -13.28
C GLN A 90 9.78 -11.70 -13.34
N SER A 91 9.46 -12.29 -14.49
CA SER A 91 8.09 -12.71 -14.86
C SER A 91 7.45 -13.79 -13.98
N GLN A 92 8.24 -14.57 -13.25
CA GLN A 92 7.79 -15.67 -12.40
C GLN A 92 7.83 -15.31 -10.91
N ILE A 93 8.78 -14.48 -10.47
CA ILE A 93 9.01 -14.18 -9.04
C ILE A 93 7.73 -13.71 -8.32
N PRO A 94 6.88 -12.84 -8.88
CA PRO A 94 5.61 -12.47 -8.23
C PRO A 94 4.64 -13.64 -8.03
N SER A 95 4.86 -14.78 -8.67
CA SER A 95 4.09 -16.02 -8.46
C SER A 95 4.73 -17.01 -7.48
N PHE A 96 5.90 -16.69 -6.92
CA PHE A 96 6.63 -17.58 -6.00
C PHE A 96 6.06 -17.55 -4.57
N PRO A 97 6.44 -18.54 -3.72
CA PRO A 97 6.02 -18.59 -2.32
C PRO A 97 6.37 -17.32 -1.52
N ASN A 98 5.58 -17.04 -0.49
CA ASN A 98 5.64 -15.79 0.29
C ASN A 98 7.02 -15.52 0.91
N ASN A 99 7.69 -16.54 1.42
CA ASN A 99 9.03 -16.39 2.01
C ASN A 99 10.05 -15.88 0.98
N TYR A 100 9.99 -16.38 -0.26
CA TYR A 100 10.90 -15.98 -1.32
C TYR A 100 10.68 -14.52 -1.72
N ILE A 101 9.43 -14.13 -1.98
CA ILE A 101 9.13 -12.74 -2.38
C ILE A 101 9.44 -11.74 -1.25
N GLN A 102 9.30 -12.14 0.02
CA GLN A 102 9.63 -11.30 1.16
C GLN A 102 11.14 -11.03 1.25
N SER A 103 12.00 -11.96 0.82
CA SER A 103 13.45 -11.78 0.84
C SER A 103 14.02 -11.22 -0.47
N GLU A 104 13.48 -11.62 -1.62
CA GLU A 104 14.09 -11.38 -2.92
C GLU A 104 13.38 -10.31 -3.78
N MET A 105 12.15 -9.92 -3.45
CA MET A 105 11.37 -8.94 -4.23
C MET A 105 11.05 -7.68 -3.39
N HIS A 106 10.34 -7.83 -2.27
CA HIS A 106 9.82 -6.69 -1.49
C HIS A 106 10.89 -5.68 -1.04
N PRO A 107 12.07 -6.08 -0.53
CA PRO A 107 13.08 -5.11 -0.10
C PRO A 107 13.57 -4.22 -1.24
N TYR A 108 13.72 -4.79 -2.43
CA TYR A 108 14.28 -4.09 -3.60
C TYR A 108 13.21 -3.28 -4.33
N ALA A 109 11.97 -3.75 -4.35
CA ALA A 109 10.82 -2.94 -4.74
C ALA A 109 10.72 -1.67 -3.87
N LYS A 110 10.86 -1.83 -2.55
CA LYS A 110 10.88 -0.70 -1.62
C LYS A 110 12.05 0.23 -1.87
N GLN A 111 13.26 -0.30 -2.03
CA GLN A 111 14.46 0.50 -2.29
C GLN A 111 14.29 1.38 -3.53
N LEU A 112 13.84 0.82 -4.65
CA LEU A 112 13.64 1.57 -5.91
C LEU A 112 12.49 2.57 -5.82
N ALA A 113 11.39 2.21 -5.15
CA ALA A 113 10.26 3.11 -4.94
C ALA A 113 10.61 4.29 -4.04
N ASP A 114 11.33 4.05 -2.93
CA ASP A 114 11.81 5.10 -2.04
C ASP A 114 12.83 6.00 -2.74
N LEU A 115 13.74 5.43 -3.53
CA LEU A 115 14.71 6.19 -4.33
C LEU A 115 14.02 7.13 -5.31
N THR A 116 13.01 6.64 -6.03
CA THR A 116 12.24 7.45 -7.00
C THR A 116 11.63 8.67 -6.33
N LYS A 117 10.97 8.47 -5.19
CA LYS A 117 10.29 9.53 -4.45
C LYS A 117 11.26 10.49 -3.77
N ALA A 118 12.38 9.98 -3.26
CA ALA A 118 13.42 10.81 -2.66
C ALA A 118 14.12 11.69 -3.71
N SER A 119 14.26 11.19 -4.94
CA SER A 119 14.91 11.92 -6.04
C SER A 119 13.99 12.98 -6.67
N ASN A 120 12.68 12.70 -6.75
CA ASN A 120 11.69 13.64 -7.23
C ASN A 120 10.42 13.55 -6.38
N ALA A 121 10.09 14.61 -5.67
CA ALA A 121 8.87 14.73 -4.86
C ALA A 121 7.57 14.47 -5.66
N CYS A 122 7.60 14.76 -6.97
CA CYS A 122 6.48 14.58 -7.88
C CYS A 122 6.60 13.29 -8.71
N GLY A 123 7.70 12.56 -8.55
CA GLY A 123 8.02 11.36 -9.30
C GLY A 123 7.35 10.14 -8.69
N ASN A 124 6.81 9.27 -9.54
CA ASN A 124 6.02 8.12 -9.10
C ASN A 124 6.58 6.80 -9.60
N PRO A 125 6.89 5.86 -8.69
CA PRO A 125 7.09 4.49 -9.09
C PRO A 125 5.78 3.88 -9.61
N ILE A 126 5.85 3.24 -10.76
CA ILE A 126 4.78 2.40 -11.32
C ILE A 126 5.29 0.97 -11.31
N PHE A 127 4.64 0.08 -10.56
CA PHE A 127 4.94 -1.34 -10.69
C PHE A 127 4.23 -1.92 -11.92
N PHE A 128 5.01 -2.48 -12.84
CA PHE A 128 4.51 -3.05 -14.09
C PHE A 128 3.91 -4.44 -13.84
N MET A 129 2.61 -4.52 -13.56
CA MET A 129 1.92 -5.82 -13.40
C MET A 129 1.95 -6.59 -14.72
N THR A 130 2.82 -7.61 -14.74
CA THR A 130 2.95 -8.56 -15.85
C THR A 130 1.78 -9.56 -15.85
N TRP A 131 1.88 -10.62 -16.63
CA TRP A 131 0.83 -11.62 -16.86
C TRP A 131 1.32 -13.03 -16.52
N GLY A 132 0.37 -13.95 -16.29
CA GLY A 132 0.68 -15.38 -16.19
C GLY A 132 1.10 -15.98 -17.53
N TYR A 133 1.87 -17.07 -17.49
CA TYR A 133 2.28 -17.83 -18.68
C TYR A 133 1.07 -18.51 -19.34
N LYS A 134 1.13 -18.72 -20.67
CA LYS A 134 0.01 -19.18 -21.50
C LYS A 134 -0.71 -20.39 -20.91
N THR A 135 0.05 -21.35 -20.41
CA THR A 135 -0.42 -22.60 -19.79
C THR A 135 -0.05 -22.72 -18.31
N GLY A 136 0.36 -21.64 -17.65
CA GLY A 136 0.99 -21.68 -16.33
C GLY A 136 2.49 -21.99 -16.37
N ASP A 137 3.10 -22.06 -15.20
CA ASP A 137 4.52 -22.31 -14.98
C ASP A 137 4.74 -23.78 -14.59
N ALA A 138 4.96 -24.61 -15.61
CA ALA A 138 5.14 -26.05 -15.44
C ALA A 138 6.35 -26.40 -14.56
N THR A 139 7.43 -25.60 -14.62
CA THR A 139 8.64 -25.85 -13.84
C THR A 139 8.39 -25.64 -12.35
N ASN A 140 7.80 -24.51 -11.97
CA ASN A 140 7.50 -24.25 -10.55
C ASN A 140 6.31 -25.06 -10.03
N CYS A 141 5.37 -25.42 -10.90
CA CYS A 141 4.33 -26.40 -10.62
C CYS A 141 4.93 -27.75 -10.19
N ALA A 142 5.90 -28.29 -10.95
CA ALA A 142 6.58 -29.54 -10.63
C ALA A 142 7.38 -29.46 -9.32
N ASN A 143 7.82 -28.26 -8.92
CA ASN A 143 8.51 -27.99 -7.66
C ASN A 143 7.55 -27.73 -6.46
N GLY A 144 6.26 -28.04 -6.61
CA GLY A 144 5.27 -27.99 -5.52
C GLY A 144 4.48 -26.68 -5.40
N ASN A 145 4.74 -25.68 -6.25
CA ASN A 145 3.90 -24.47 -6.32
C ASN A 145 2.65 -24.74 -7.18
N THR A 146 1.73 -25.55 -6.67
CA THR A 146 0.58 -26.03 -7.45
C THR A 146 -0.36 -24.93 -8.00
N PRO A 147 -0.52 -23.74 -7.39
CA PRO A 147 -1.30 -22.66 -7.99
C PRO A 147 -0.77 -22.25 -9.38
N VAL A 148 0.55 -22.26 -9.60
CA VAL A 148 1.10 -21.80 -10.89
C VAL A 148 0.99 -22.83 -12.01
N CYS A 149 0.46 -24.03 -11.74
CA CYS A 149 0.22 -25.05 -12.77
C CYS A 149 -0.77 -24.62 -13.86
N THR A 150 -1.52 -23.54 -13.63
CA THR A 150 -2.49 -22.98 -14.58
C THR A 150 -2.20 -21.51 -14.84
N TYR A 151 -2.68 -21.00 -15.96
CA TYR A 151 -2.63 -19.56 -16.22
C TYR A 151 -3.33 -18.78 -15.10
N GLU A 152 -4.56 -19.16 -14.75
CA GLU A 152 -5.40 -18.45 -13.78
C GLU A 152 -4.74 -18.37 -12.42
N GLY A 153 -4.15 -19.47 -11.94
CA GLY A 153 -3.51 -19.49 -10.63
C GLY A 153 -2.21 -18.69 -10.61
N MET A 154 -1.39 -18.74 -11.67
CA MET A 154 -0.21 -17.89 -11.80
C MET A 154 -0.58 -16.41 -11.90
N ASP A 155 -1.55 -16.07 -12.75
CA ASP A 155 -2.03 -14.70 -12.97
C ASP A 155 -2.65 -14.09 -11.71
N ASN A 156 -3.43 -14.88 -10.94
CA ASN A 156 -3.96 -14.46 -9.64
C ASN A 156 -2.84 -14.09 -8.65
N LEU A 157 -1.77 -14.90 -8.59
CA LEU A 157 -0.64 -14.61 -7.70
C LEU A 157 0.10 -13.35 -8.13
N ILE A 158 0.41 -13.22 -9.43
CA ILE A 158 1.05 -12.04 -10.01
C ILE A 158 0.22 -10.79 -9.70
N TYR A 159 -1.09 -10.82 -9.96
CA TYR A 159 -2.01 -9.73 -9.67
C TYR A 159 -1.90 -9.32 -8.19
N ASN A 160 -2.06 -10.27 -7.28
CA ASN A 160 -2.04 -10.00 -5.84
C ASN A 160 -0.69 -9.40 -5.40
N ARG A 161 0.44 -9.92 -5.91
CA ARG A 161 1.77 -9.41 -5.52
C ARG A 161 2.09 -8.04 -6.05
N TYR A 162 1.67 -7.70 -7.26
CA TYR A 162 1.83 -6.35 -7.77
C TYR A 162 0.95 -5.33 -7.02
N MET A 163 -0.28 -5.71 -6.64
CA MET A 163 -1.14 -4.87 -5.81
C MET A 163 -0.55 -4.69 -4.40
N ASP A 164 -0.13 -5.77 -3.74
CA ASP A 164 0.53 -5.72 -2.42
C ASP A 164 1.77 -4.82 -2.47
N MET A 165 2.64 -5.04 -3.46
CA MET A 165 3.88 -4.28 -3.65
C MET A 165 3.61 -2.80 -3.86
N ALA A 166 2.59 -2.43 -4.64
CA ALA A 166 2.24 -1.03 -4.84
C ALA A 166 1.61 -0.39 -3.60
N GLN A 167 0.74 -1.11 -2.89
CA GLN A 167 0.09 -0.60 -1.67
C GLN A 167 1.12 -0.37 -0.54
N ILE A 168 1.96 -1.37 -0.26
CA ILE A 168 3.01 -1.31 0.78
C ILE A 168 3.96 -0.15 0.50
N ASN A 169 4.28 0.05 -0.78
CA ASN A 169 5.16 1.12 -1.19
C ASN A 169 4.40 2.38 -1.58
N GLU A 170 3.11 2.57 -1.30
CA GLU A 170 2.34 3.76 -1.71
C GLU A 170 2.68 4.24 -3.15
N SER A 171 2.56 3.34 -4.11
CA SER A 171 2.99 3.47 -5.51
C SER A 171 1.85 3.13 -6.46
N LEU A 172 2.05 3.34 -7.76
CA LEU A 172 1.04 3.04 -8.79
C LEU A 172 1.21 1.63 -9.35
N VAL A 173 0.18 1.11 -10.02
CA VAL A 173 0.23 -0.16 -10.75
C VAL A 173 -0.12 0.06 -12.22
N SER A 174 0.64 -0.54 -13.14
CA SER A 174 0.22 -0.69 -14.54
C SER A 174 -0.50 -2.02 -14.70
N PRO A 175 -1.83 -2.07 -14.94
CA PRO A 175 -2.63 -3.28 -14.87
C PRO A 175 -2.60 -4.11 -16.17
N VAL A 176 -1.43 -4.25 -16.81
CA VAL A 176 -1.30 -4.97 -18.09
C VAL A 176 -1.73 -6.43 -17.96
N GLY A 177 -1.36 -7.12 -16.89
CA GLY A 177 -1.81 -8.49 -16.61
C GLY A 177 -3.33 -8.62 -16.57
N LYS A 178 -4.02 -7.67 -15.93
CA LYS A 178 -5.48 -7.64 -15.90
C LYS A 178 -6.07 -7.46 -17.29
N VAL A 179 -5.53 -6.55 -18.10
CA VAL A 179 -5.95 -6.33 -19.50
C VAL A 179 -5.75 -7.60 -20.32
N TRP A 180 -4.59 -8.24 -20.19
CA TRP A 180 -4.28 -9.51 -20.85
C TRP A 180 -5.29 -10.59 -20.51
N ARG A 181 -5.63 -10.74 -19.22
CA ARG A 181 -6.64 -11.69 -18.78
C ARG A 181 -8.00 -11.40 -19.39
N THR A 182 -8.42 -10.14 -19.40
CA THR A 182 -9.71 -9.74 -20.00
C THR A 182 -9.74 -10.07 -21.49
N ILE A 183 -8.66 -9.79 -22.24
CA ILE A 183 -8.55 -10.15 -23.66
C ILE A 183 -8.64 -11.67 -23.85
N ARG A 184 -7.88 -12.46 -23.08
CA ARG A 184 -7.93 -13.94 -23.18
C ARG A 184 -9.33 -14.51 -22.93
N GLN A 185 -10.08 -13.91 -22.01
CA GLN A 185 -11.42 -14.37 -21.65
C GLN A 185 -12.47 -13.96 -22.67
N GLN A 186 -12.39 -12.75 -23.22
CA GLN A 186 -13.40 -12.19 -24.12
C GLN A 186 -13.09 -12.43 -25.60
N GLN A 187 -11.82 -12.57 -25.94
CA GLN A 187 -11.28 -12.65 -27.31
C GLN A 187 -10.22 -13.77 -27.41
N PRO A 188 -10.59 -15.04 -27.15
CA PRO A 188 -9.63 -16.15 -27.08
C PRO A 188 -8.86 -16.41 -28.39
N SER A 189 -9.33 -15.89 -29.52
CA SER A 189 -8.63 -15.96 -30.81
C SER A 189 -7.46 -14.97 -30.94
N MET A 190 -7.40 -13.94 -30.09
CA MET A 190 -6.31 -12.96 -30.07
C MET A 190 -5.15 -13.50 -29.24
N ASP A 191 -4.18 -14.14 -29.90
CA ASP A 191 -3.03 -14.73 -29.21
C ASP A 191 -2.03 -13.65 -28.74
N LEU A 192 -2.01 -13.43 -27.43
CA LEU A 192 -1.14 -12.43 -26.80
C LEU A 192 0.32 -12.90 -26.65
N TYR A 193 0.58 -14.19 -26.85
CA TYR A 193 1.89 -14.79 -26.58
C TYR A 193 2.70 -15.01 -27.85
N SER A 194 4.01 -14.90 -27.71
CA SER A 194 4.95 -15.47 -28.66
C SER A 194 4.92 -17.02 -28.58
N SER A 195 5.68 -17.69 -29.44
CA SER A 195 5.73 -19.15 -29.49
C SER A 195 6.21 -19.81 -28.19
N ASP A 196 6.89 -19.08 -27.32
CA ASP A 196 7.39 -19.58 -26.05
C ASP A 196 6.32 -19.63 -24.93
N GLY A 197 5.12 -19.09 -25.17
CA GLY A 197 4.04 -19.05 -24.18
C GLY A 197 4.30 -18.12 -22.99
N SER A 198 5.29 -17.23 -23.06
CA SER A 198 5.65 -16.29 -21.99
C SER A 198 5.80 -14.86 -22.53
N HIS A 199 6.72 -14.65 -23.49
CA HIS A 199 6.96 -13.33 -24.08
C HIS A 199 5.73 -12.83 -24.86
N PRO A 200 5.56 -11.51 -24.98
CA PRO A 200 4.43 -10.96 -25.71
C PRO A 200 4.58 -11.16 -27.21
N SER A 201 3.48 -11.53 -27.88
CA SER A 201 3.33 -11.27 -29.32
C SER A 201 3.28 -9.75 -29.54
N TYR A 202 3.35 -9.31 -30.80
CA TYR A 202 3.16 -7.89 -31.11
C TYR A 202 1.80 -7.38 -30.61
N LEU A 203 0.75 -8.20 -30.73
CA LEU A 203 -0.59 -7.92 -30.22
C LEU A 203 -0.59 -7.78 -28.68
N GLY A 204 0.10 -8.68 -27.97
CA GLY A 204 0.31 -8.58 -26.53
C GLY A 204 1.05 -7.30 -26.10
N SER A 205 2.09 -6.91 -26.84
CA SER A 205 2.83 -5.65 -26.60
C SER A 205 1.98 -4.41 -26.88
N MET A 206 1.12 -4.42 -27.89
CA MET A 206 0.18 -3.31 -28.16
C MET A 206 -0.87 -3.18 -27.04
N ALA A 207 -1.36 -4.29 -26.48
CA ALA A 207 -2.25 -4.26 -25.31
C ALA A 207 -1.54 -3.63 -24.09
N ALA A 208 -0.27 -3.98 -23.86
CA ALA A 208 0.55 -3.33 -22.85
C ALA A 208 0.75 -1.83 -23.14
N ALA A 209 1.01 -1.46 -24.40
CA ALA A 209 1.28 -0.10 -24.81
C ALA A 209 0.06 0.83 -24.63
N TYR A 210 -1.14 0.39 -25.03
CA TYR A 210 -2.38 1.14 -24.77
C TYR A 210 -2.66 1.29 -23.27
N THR A 211 -2.37 0.26 -22.48
CA THR A 211 -2.50 0.31 -21.02
C THR A 211 -1.57 1.36 -20.43
N PHE A 212 -0.28 1.34 -20.80
CA PHE A 212 0.70 2.32 -20.34
C PHE A 212 0.35 3.75 -20.78
N TYR A 213 -0.03 3.96 -22.04
CA TYR A 213 -0.49 5.27 -22.49
C TYR A 213 -1.65 5.78 -21.63
N THR A 214 -2.65 4.94 -21.39
CA THR A 214 -3.84 5.27 -20.60
C THR A 214 -3.46 5.72 -19.19
N ILE A 215 -2.56 5.03 -18.50
CA ILE A 215 -2.21 5.37 -17.11
C ILE A 215 -1.23 6.56 -17.01
N LEU A 216 -0.32 6.70 -17.97
CA LEU A 216 0.69 7.76 -17.95
C LEU A 216 0.07 9.13 -18.25
N PHE A 217 -0.86 9.15 -19.23
CA PHE A 217 -1.52 10.37 -19.71
C PHE A 217 -2.94 10.56 -19.16
N LYS A 218 -3.53 9.52 -18.54
CA LYS A 218 -4.90 9.54 -17.98
C LYS A 218 -5.94 9.95 -19.02
N LYS A 219 -5.79 9.40 -20.23
CA LYS A 219 -6.64 9.70 -21.39
C LYS A 219 -7.31 8.45 -21.92
N ASN A 220 -8.49 8.62 -22.50
CA ASN A 220 -9.21 7.52 -23.13
C ASN A 220 -8.33 6.93 -24.27
N PRO A 221 -7.97 5.63 -24.23
CA PRO A 221 -7.15 5.00 -25.26
C PRO A 221 -7.81 4.97 -26.65
N GLU A 222 -9.13 5.06 -26.73
CA GLU A 222 -9.87 5.07 -28.00
C GLU A 222 -9.63 6.33 -28.84
N LEU A 223 -9.07 7.39 -28.23
CA LEU A 223 -8.68 8.61 -28.95
C LEU A 223 -7.35 8.45 -29.71
N ALA A 224 -6.56 7.42 -29.41
CA ALA A 224 -5.32 7.17 -30.12
C ALA A 224 -5.58 6.67 -31.54
N THR A 225 -4.91 7.28 -32.52
CA THR A 225 -5.04 6.92 -33.94
C THR A 225 -3.96 5.95 -34.40
N PHE A 226 -2.85 5.85 -33.66
CA PHE A 226 -1.83 4.83 -33.93
C PHE A 226 -2.37 3.43 -33.61
N ASN A 227 -2.15 2.49 -34.54
CA ASN A 227 -2.54 1.07 -34.43
C ASN A 227 -1.35 0.10 -34.53
N GLY A 228 -0.15 0.61 -34.82
CA GLY A 228 0.99 -0.24 -35.17
C GLY A 228 0.67 -1.14 -36.36
N ASN A 229 1.07 -2.41 -36.26
CA ASN A 229 0.80 -3.45 -37.26
C ASN A 229 -0.54 -4.18 -37.07
N LEU A 230 -1.37 -3.78 -36.11
CA LEU A 230 -2.68 -4.40 -35.89
C LEU A 230 -3.70 -3.94 -36.92
N THR A 231 -4.67 -4.80 -37.22
CA THR A 231 -5.87 -4.36 -37.95
C THR A 231 -6.64 -3.32 -37.13
N ALA A 232 -7.43 -2.49 -37.81
CA ALA A 232 -8.29 -1.50 -37.14
C ALA A 232 -9.25 -2.17 -36.13
N THR A 233 -9.78 -3.35 -36.47
CA THR A 233 -10.67 -4.14 -35.61
C THR A 233 -9.95 -4.63 -34.36
N GLU A 234 -8.78 -5.27 -34.48
CA GLU A 234 -8.01 -5.75 -33.33
C GLU A 234 -7.63 -4.59 -32.42
N SER A 235 -7.15 -3.49 -33.00
CA SER A 235 -6.78 -2.32 -32.20
C SER A 235 -7.98 -1.71 -31.49
N GLN A 236 -9.15 -1.63 -32.13
CA GLN A 236 -10.34 -1.08 -31.50
C GLN A 236 -10.80 -1.94 -30.33
N VAL A 237 -10.80 -3.27 -30.50
CA VAL A 237 -11.16 -4.22 -29.44
C VAL A 237 -10.23 -4.07 -28.23
N ILE A 238 -8.91 -4.00 -28.44
CA ILE A 238 -7.95 -3.80 -27.35
C ILE A 238 -8.17 -2.44 -26.67
N LYS A 239 -8.35 -1.35 -27.42
CA LYS A 239 -8.60 -0.01 -26.88
C LYS A 239 -9.86 0.00 -26.00
N SER A 240 -10.96 -0.62 -26.43
CA SER A 240 -12.20 -0.69 -25.66
C SER A 240 -12.06 -1.55 -24.38
N ILE A 241 -11.28 -2.63 -24.43
CA ILE A 241 -10.95 -3.43 -23.23
C ILE A 241 -10.08 -2.62 -22.26
N VAL A 242 -9.06 -1.92 -22.75
CA VAL A 242 -8.22 -1.05 -21.90
C VAL A 242 -9.05 0.09 -21.31
N LYS A 243 -9.95 0.70 -22.08
CA LYS A 243 -10.84 1.75 -21.57
C LYS A 243 -11.68 1.23 -20.40
N SER A 244 -12.43 0.15 -20.61
CA SER A 244 -13.34 -0.40 -19.60
C SER A 244 -12.60 -0.99 -18.39
N THR A 245 -11.43 -1.59 -18.60
CA THR A 245 -10.65 -2.22 -17.51
C THR A 245 -9.81 -1.21 -16.73
N VAL A 246 -9.33 -0.15 -17.39
CA VAL A 246 -8.29 0.76 -16.87
C VAL A 246 -8.78 2.19 -16.78
N TYR A 247 -9.13 2.82 -17.91
CA TYR A 247 -9.47 4.24 -17.95
C TYR A 247 -10.71 4.58 -17.11
N ASP A 248 -11.76 3.75 -17.20
CA ASP A 248 -13.00 3.94 -16.45
C ASP A 248 -12.84 3.56 -14.96
N ASN A 249 -11.68 3.01 -14.57
CA ASN A 249 -11.41 2.43 -13.25
C ASN A 249 -10.01 2.79 -12.70
N LEU A 250 -9.49 3.99 -13.00
CA LEU A 250 -8.12 4.39 -12.63
C LEU A 250 -7.80 4.24 -11.14
N ASP A 251 -8.76 4.54 -10.27
CA ASP A 251 -8.59 4.44 -8.81
C ASP A 251 -8.33 3.01 -8.33
N MET A 252 -8.84 1.98 -9.03
CA MET A 252 -8.56 0.57 -8.72
C MET A 252 -7.08 0.23 -8.86
N TRP A 253 -6.37 0.98 -9.70
CA TRP A 253 -4.95 0.80 -10.02
C TRP A 253 -4.06 1.77 -9.26
N LEU A 254 -4.62 2.40 -8.21
CA LEU A 254 -3.97 3.41 -7.37
C LEU A 254 -3.57 4.67 -8.16
N ILE A 255 -4.17 4.89 -9.34
CA ILE A 255 -3.90 6.05 -10.18
C ILE A 255 -4.94 7.12 -9.87
N GLY A 256 -4.61 8.02 -8.95
CA GLY A 256 -5.45 9.17 -8.64
C GLY A 256 -5.39 10.24 -9.74
N ALA A 257 -6.30 11.22 -9.70
CA ALA A 257 -6.27 12.37 -10.60
C ALA A 257 -4.91 13.11 -10.58
N ASN A 258 -4.24 13.11 -9.42
CA ASN A 258 -2.93 13.71 -9.23
C ASN A 258 -1.86 12.68 -8.94
N ASP A 259 -0.73 12.83 -9.63
CA ASP A 259 0.42 11.93 -9.50
C ASP A 259 1.17 12.21 -8.19
N VAL A 260 1.07 13.39 -7.60
CA VAL A 260 1.71 13.62 -6.29
C VAL A 260 0.83 13.01 -5.21
N ALA A 261 1.32 11.99 -4.50
CA ALA A 261 0.57 11.41 -3.39
C ALA A 261 0.87 12.18 -2.10
N SER A 262 -0.19 12.65 -1.43
CA SER A 262 -0.12 13.12 -0.05
C SER A 262 0.23 11.92 0.83
N ARG A 263 1.12 12.12 1.80
CA ARG A 263 1.62 11.06 2.66
C ARG A 263 1.71 11.58 4.07
N PHE A 264 1.35 10.73 5.02
CA PHE A 264 1.57 11.02 6.42
C PHE A 264 1.67 9.75 7.24
N ASN A 265 2.36 9.83 8.37
CA ASN A 265 2.31 8.83 9.42
C ASN A 265 1.61 9.42 10.66
N TYR A 266 1.31 8.56 11.62
CA TYR A 266 0.81 8.99 12.91
C TYR A 266 1.36 8.10 14.02
N GLN A 267 1.45 8.66 15.22
CA GLN A 267 1.87 7.95 16.43
C GLN A 267 0.97 8.38 17.59
N THR A 268 0.55 7.40 18.39
CA THR A 268 -0.19 7.67 19.62
C THR A 268 0.78 8.14 20.70
N THR A 269 0.61 9.38 21.18
CA THR A 269 1.50 10.03 22.16
C THR A 269 0.88 10.21 23.55
N GLY A 270 -0.39 9.82 23.71
CA GLY A 270 -1.11 9.80 24.99
C GLY A 270 -2.29 8.83 24.94
N THR A 271 -3.19 8.87 25.93
CA THR A 271 -4.38 7.99 25.95
C THR A 271 -5.34 8.24 24.79
N SER A 272 -5.39 9.48 24.29
CA SER A 272 -6.27 9.87 23.18
C SER A 272 -5.63 10.92 22.26
N ALA A 273 -4.34 11.22 22.47
CA ALA A 273 -3.58 12.18 21.68
C ALA A 273 -2.79 11.45 20.58
N ILE A 274 -2.92 11.93 19.35
CA ILE A 274 -2.25 11.41 18.16
C ILE A 274 -1.41 12.52 17.56
N GLN A 275 -0.10 12.28 17.40
CA GLN A 275 0.78 13.12 16.63
C GLN A 275 0.77 12.67 15.17
N PHE A 276 0.53 13.60 14.25
CA PHE A 276 0.63 13.37 12.81
C PHE A 276 1.93 13.95 12.27
N THR A 277 2.58 13.23 11.36
CA THR A 277 3.76 13.73 10.64
C THR A 277 3.49 13.69 9.15
N ASN A 278 3.54 14.86 8.50
CA ASN A 278 3.53 14.96 7.06
C ASN A 278 4.77 14.24 6.48
N GLN A 279 4.55 13.48 5.42
CA GLN A 279 5.58 12.83 4.62
C GLN A 279 5.48 13.25 3.14
N THR A 280 4.60 14.19 2.82
CA THR A 280 4.45 14.75 1.47
C THR A 280 5.62 15.69 1.19
N GLN A 281 6.36 15.43 0.13
CA GLN A 281 7.45 16.29 -0.30
C GLN A 281 6.93 17.46 -1.15
N ASN A 282 7.59 18.62 -1.05
CA ASN A 282 7.26 19.85 -1.79
C ASN A 282 5.79 20.31 -1.65
N ALA A 283 5.16 19.99 -0.53
CA ALA A 283 3.85 20.51 -0.19
C ALA A 283 3.97 21.97 0.29
N THR A 284 3.21 22.88 -0.34
CA THR A 284 3.15 24.29 0.04
C THR A 284 1.97 24.61 0.95
N THR A 285 0.97 23.73 1.02
CA THR A 285 -0.19 23.88 1.89
C THR A 285 -0.57 22.55 2.53
N PHE A 286 -1.17 22.63 3.71
CA PHE A 286 -1.64 21.48 4.48
C PHE A 286 -3.06 21.76 4.98
N ALA A 287 -3.96 20.80 4.79
CA ALA A 287 -5.31 20.83 5.29
C ALA A 287 -5.67 19.44 5.82
N TRP A 288 -5.85 19.36 7.14
CA TRP A 288 -6.19 18.13 7.85
C TRP A 288 -7.67 18.13 8.22
N THR A 289 -8.32 16.98 8.06
CA THR A 289 -9.58 16.66 8.75
C THR A 289 -9.34 15.42 9.60
N PHE A 290 -9.72 15.47 10.87
CA PHE A 290 -9.45 14.37 11.80
C PHE A 290 -10.58 13.35 11.88
N GLY A 291 -11.67 13.54 11.13
CA GLY A 291 -12.82 12.62 11.11
C GLY A 291 -13.77 12.76 12.30
N ASP A 292 -13.53 13.71 13.20
CA ASP A 292 -14.37 14.05 14.37
C ASP A 292 -14.99 15.46 14.28
N GLY A 293 -14.87 16.11 13.12
CA GLY A 293 -15.29 17.49 12.87
C GLY A 293 -14.20 18.54 13.05
N ASN A 294 -13.06 18.20 13.67
CA ASN A 294 -11.93 19.12 13.83
C ASN A 294 -10.99 19.10 12.62
N THR A 295 -10.25 20.20 12.45
CA THR A 295 -9.32 20.41 11.32
C THR A 295 -8.02 21.07 11.77
N SER A 296 -7.00 21.06 10.91
CA SER A 296 -5.75 21.80 11.12
C SER A 296 -5.11 22.20 9.80
N THR A 297 -4.31 23.27 9.82
CA THR A 297 -3.47 23.71 8.70
C THR A 297 -1.97 23.62 9.00
N LEU A 298 -1.60 23.10 10.18
CA LEU A 298 -0.21 22.85 10.53
C LEU A 298 0.35 21.69 9.68
N GLU A 299 1.63 21.74 9.38
CA GLU A 299 2.31 20.64 8.67
C GLU A 299 2.28 19.34 9.48
N ASN A 300 2.59 19.42 10.78
CA ASN A 300 2.68 18.27 11.70
C ASN A 300 1.79 18.48 12.93
N PRO A 301 0.45 18.38 12.82
CA PRO A 301 -0.44 18.67 13.93
C PRO A 301 -0.45 17.55 14.98
N SER A 302 -0.71 17.93 16.23
CA SER A 302 -1.15 17.02 17.29
C SER A 302 -2.66 17.20 17.48
N HIS A 303 -3.40 16.11 17.60
CA HIS A 303 -4.85 16.13 17.83
C HIS A 303 -5.27 15.17 18.94
N THR A 304 -6.17 15.61 19.82
CA THR A 304 -6.68 14.82 20.93
C THR A 304 -8.15 14.50 20.70
N TYR A 305 -8.47 13.21 20.64
CA TYR A 305 -9.84 12.74 20.45
C TYR A 305 -10.56 12.62 21.79
N LEU A 306 -11.81 13.06 21.85
CA LEU A 306 -12.64 13.01 23.07
C LEU A 306 -13.26 11.62 23.31
N ALA A 307 -13.45 10.84 22.25
CA ALA A 307 -14.06 9.51 22.31
C ALA A 307 -13.13 8.47 21.68
N THR A 308 -13.28 7.22 22.11
CA THR A 308 -12.64 6.10 21.44
C THR A 308 -13.42 5.75 20.18
N GLY A 309 -12.73 5.29 19.16
CA GLY A 309 -13.34 4.97 17.88
C GLY A 309 -12.33 4.91 16.75
N ASN A 310 -12.83 4.62 15.56
CA ASN A 310 -12.05 4.68 14.32
C ASN A 310 -12.38 5.97 13.60
N TYR A 311 -11.36 6.77 13.30
CA TYR A 311 -11.49 8.06 12.67
C TYR A 311 -10.83 8.06 11.29
N GLN A 312 -11.55 8.57 10.28
CA GLN A 312 -11.00 8.75 8.93
C GLN A 312 -10.23 10.06 8.88
N VAL A 313 -8.92 9.99 9.13
CA VAL A 313 -8.05 11.17 9.09
C VAL A 313 -7.60 11.41 7.66
N THR A 314 -7.79 12.63 7.18
CA THR A 314 -7.46 13.02 5.81
C THR A 314 -6.49 14.19 5.80
N LEU A 315 -5.39 14.05 5.07
CA LEU A 315 -4.47 15.13 4.73
C LEU A 315 -4.68 15.51 3.26
N THR A 316 -4.96 16.79 3.02
CA THR A 316 -4.90 17.41 1.70
C THR A 316 -3.71 18.35 1.64
N THR A 317 -2.87 18.19 0.62
CA THR A 317 -1.73 19.07 0.37
C THR A 317 -1.81 19.67 -1.02
N ASN A 318 -1.27 20.86 -1.22
CA ASN A 318 -0.85 21.29 -2.56
C ASN A 318 0.63 20.94 -2.71
N ALA A 319 0.95 19.96 -3.53
CA ALA A 319 2.31 19.57 -3.81
C ALA A 319 2.52 19.53 -5.33
N CYS A 320 3.65 20.07 -5.78
CA CYS A 320 3.96 20.24 -7.21
C CYS A 320 2.85 20.96 -8.01
N GLY A 321 2.24 21.97 -7.40
CA GLY A 321 1.18 22.78 -8.02
C GLY A 321 -0.16 22.08 -8.17
N ARG A 322 -0.36 20.91 -7.55
CA ARG A 322 -1.62 20.16 -7.60
C ARG A 322 -2.07 19.75 -6.19
N ASN A 323 -3.38 19.77 -5.97
CA ASN A 323 -3.95 19.32 -4.69
C ASN A 323 -4.04 17.80 -4.65
N SER A 324 -3.50 17.17 -3.62
CA SER A 324 -3.59 15.73 -3.42
C SER A 324 -4.14 15.42 -2.04
N THR A 325 -4.86 14.31 -1.92
CA THR A 325 -5.50 13.90 -0.69
C THR A 325 -5.12 12.47 -0.32
N LYS A 326 -4.87 12.23 0.97
CA LYS A 326 -4.61 10.91 1.55
C LYS A 326 -5.46 10.73 2.80
N THR A 327 -6.14 9.58 2.89
CA THR A 327 -6.94 9.20 4.07
C THR A 327 -6.36 7.95 4.71
N LYS A 328 -6.27 7.93 6.05
CA LYS A 328 -5.93 6.75 6.86
C LYS A 328 -6.94 6.61 8.00
N THR A 329 -7.32 5.37 8.30
CA THR A 329 -8.12 5.06 9.50
C THR A 329 -7.21 5.09 10.73
N VAL A 330 -7.52 5.92 11.70
CA VAL A 330 -6.84 6.02 12.99
C VAL A 330 -7.75 5.45 14.08
N SER A 331 -7.29 4.37 14.73
CA SER A 331 -7.99 3.78 15.87
C SER A 331 -7.54 4.44 17.17
N VAL A 332 -8.46 5.11 17.84
CA VAL A 332 -8.29 5.66 19.18
C VAL A 332 -8.95 4.71 20.16
N SER A 333 -8.16 4.11 21.03
CA SER A 333 -8.66 3.28 22.13
C SER A 333 -8.17 3.88 23.45
N ASN A 334 -8.97 3.71 24.50
CA ASN A 334 -8.44 3.90 25.83
C ASN A 334 -7.37 2.82 26.03
N LEU A 335 -6.15 3.21 26.35
CA LEU A 335 -5.16 2.31 26.94
C LEU A 335 -5.67 1.92 28.34
N GLY A 336 -6.70 1.10 28.40
CA GLY A 336 -7.09 0.41 29.61
C GLY A 336 -6.01 -0.60 29.94
N THR A 337 -5.51 -0.59 31.17
CA THR A 337 -4.88 -1.79 31.75
C THR A 337 -5.88 -2.92 31.60
N GLN A 338 -5.58 -3.94 30.79
CA GLN A 338 -6.40 -5.13 30.73
C GLN A 338 -6.43 -5.75 32.14
N GLU A 339 -7.59 -5.72 32.81
CA GLU A 339 -7.87 -6.65 33.89
C GLU A 339 -8.00 -8.03 33.26
N GLU A 340 -6.91 -8.80 33.18
CA GLU A 340 -7.06 -10.23 32.95
C GLU A 340 -7.84 -10.80 34.14
N LYS A 341 -9.01 -11.40 33.86
CA LYS A 341 -9.64 -12.33 34.79
C LYS A 341 -8.74 -13.55 34.91
N ILE A 342 -7.75 -13.48 35.78
CA ILE A 342 -6.93 -14.63 36.13
C ILE A 342 -7.82 -15.54 36.97
N ASN A 343 -8.48 -16.51 36.32
CA ASN A 343 -9.25 -17.54 37.03
C ASN A 343 -8.39 -18.43 37.95
N GLN A 344 -7.08 -18.21 38.01
CA GLN A 344 -6.10 -19.03 38.75
C GLN A 344 -5.70 -18.45 40.13
N VAL A 345 -6.06 -17.20 40.46
CA VAL A 345 -5.78 -16.60 41.77
C VAL A 345 -6.98 -15.83 42.29
N GLN A 346 -7.53 -16.26 43.42
CA GLN A 346 -8.59 -15.54 44.12
C GLN A 346 -8.05 -14.89 45.38
N ILE A 347 -8.19 -13.57 45.47
CA ILE A 347 -7.74 -12.79 46.64
C ILE A 347 -8.95 -12.19 47.35
N TYR A 348 -9.19 -12.61 48.59
CA TYR A 348 -10.36 -12.21 49.38
C TYR A 348 -10.09 -12.32 50.90
N PRO A 349 -10.86 -11.65 51.76
CA PRO A 349 -11.87 -10.66 51.42
C PRO A 349 -11.23 -9.37 50.90
N ASN A 350 -11.90 -8.71 49.97
CA ASN A 350 -11.55 -7.37 49.52
C ASN A 350 -12.85 -6.57 49.35
N PRO A 351 -13.23 -5.68 50.29
CA PRO A 351 -12.38 -5.13 51.36
C PRO A 351 -11.98 -6.12 52.46
N ALA A 352 -10.76 -5.97 52.98
CA ALA A 352 -10.14 -6.79 54.00
C ALA A 352 -10.16 -6.12 55.38
N HIS A 353 -10.25 -6.92 56.44
CA HIS A 353 -10.11 -6.45 57.82
C HIS A 353 -8.76 -6.88 58.40
N SER A 354 -8.62 -8.11 58.88
CA SER A 354 -7.38 -8.54 59.56
C SER A 354 -6.37 -9.24 58.66
N PHE A 355 -6.82 -9.76 57.51
CA PHE A 355 -5.98 -10.49 56.57
C PHE A 355 -6.64 -10.56 55.19
N ILE A 356 -5.86 -10.96 54.19
CA ILE A 356 -6.34 -11.48 52.91
C ILE A 356 -5.86 -12.92 52.73
N ASN A 357 -6.72 -13.76 52.16
CA ASN A 357 -6.40 -15.07 51.63
C ASN A 357 -6.13 -14.96 50.13
N ILE A 358 -5.20 -15.78 49.66
CA ILE A 358 -4.84 -15.96 48.26
C ILE A 358 -5.03 -17.44 47.95
N ILE A 359 -6.13 -17.80 47.29
CA ILE A 359 -6.34 -19.16 46.79
C ILE A 359 -5.65 -19.30 45.44
N THR A 360 -4.78 -20.29 45.33
CA THR A 360 -4.12 -20.68 44.09
C THR A 360 -3.55 -22.09 44.22
N ASP A 361 -3.54 -22.85 43.13
CA ASP A 361 -2.88 -24.14 42.98
C ASP A 361 -1.39 -24.01 42.58
N GLN A 362 -0.94 -22.80 42.25
CA GLN A 362 0.41 -22.52 41.76
C GLN A 362 1.32 -21.92 42.83
N LYS A 363 2.64 -22.10 42.66
CA LYS A 363 3.63 -21.46 43.54
C LYS A 363 3.61 -19.95 43.30
N LEU A 364 3.41 -19.19 44.37
CA LEU A 364 3.27 -17.75 44.34
C LEU A 364 4.39 -17.10 45.17
N SER A 365 4.86 -15.93 44.71
CA SER A 365 5.76 -15.08 45.48
C SER A 365 5.25 -13.65 45.50
N ILE A 366 5.40 -12.95 46.63
CA ILE A 366 5.03 -11.54 46.75
C ILE A 366 6.24 -10.69 46.38
N ALA A 367 6.08 -9.80 45.41
CA ALA A 367 7.09 -8.82 45.03
C ALA A 367 7.03 -7.58 45.93
N SER A 368 5.83 -7.10 46.24
CA SER A 368 5.64 -5.97 47.15
C SER A 368 4.20 -5.86 47.65
N LEU A 369 4.03 -5.37 48.88
CA LEU A 369 2.80 -4.74 49.34
C LEU A 369 3.08 -3.25 49.49
N SER A 370 2.31 -2.37 48.84
CA SER A 370 2.53 -0.93 48.87
C SER A 370 1.24 -0.17 49.18
N ASP A 371 1.33 0.98 49.86
CA ASP A 371 0.19 1.88 50.02
C ASP A 371 -0.05 2.73 48.76
N ALA A 372 -1.13 3.53 48.76
CA ALA A 372 -1.50 4.37 47.62
C ALA A 372 -0.46 5.44 47.25
N SER A 373 0.50 5.75 48.13
CA SER A 373 1.62 6.66 47.83
C SER A 373 2.84 5.94 47.22
N GLY A 374 2.79 4.62 47.11
CA GLY A 374 3.89 3.79 46.60
C GLY A 374 4.89 3.37 47.68
N ARG A 375 4.67 3.71 48.95
CA ARG A 375 5.54 3.26 50.05
C ARG A 375 5.39 1.76 50.26
N ILE A 376 6.51 1.05 50.21
CA ILE A 376 6.56 -0.41 50.40
C ILE A 376 6.43 -0.74 51.90
N LEU A 377 5.56 -1.70 52.19
CA LEU A 377 5.24 -2.17 53.52
C LEU A 377 5.80 -3.57 53.73
N LYS A 378 6.23 -3.84 54.96
CA LYS A 378 6.54 -5.20 55.39
C LYS A 378 5.27 -6.04 55.31
N HIS A 379 5.42 -7.29 54.91
CA HIS A 379 4.34 -8.25 54.82
C HIS A 379 4.87 -9.63 55.20
N ASP A 380 4.04 -10.39 55.89
CA ASP A 380 4.26 -11.82 56.11
C ASP A 380 3.40 -12.61 55.12
N LEU A 381 3.93 -13.75 54.66
CA LEU A 381 3.20 -14.65 53.77
C LEU A 381 3.12 -16.02 54.44
N ASN A 382 1.94 -16.33 54.99
CA ASN A 382 1.69 -17.57 55.70
C ASN A 382 1.10 -18.59 54.72
N LYS A 383 1.70 -19.78 54.62
CA LYS A 383 1.16 -20.85 53.77
C LYS A 383 -0.08 -21.47 54.42
N THR A 384 -1.11 -21.75 53.63
CA THR A 384 -2.35 -22.43 54.05
C THR A 384 -2.57 -23.70 53.21
N GLU A 385 -3.60 -24.48 53.53
CA GLU A 385 -3.94 -25.70 52.79
C GLU A 385 -4.20 -25.43 51.29
N ASN A 386 -4.87 -24.31 50.98
CA ASN A 386 -5.34 -23.97 49.63
C ASN A 386 -4.65 -22.73 49.03
N GLY A 387 -3.49 -22.33 49.57
CA GLY A 387 -2.72 -21.20 49.07
C GLY A 387 -1.96 -20.45 50.17
N TYR A 388 -2.28 -19.17 50.34
CA TYR A 388 -1.55 -18.29 51.27
C TYR A 388 -2.48 -17.31 52.01
N ASN A 389 -1.97 -16.75 53.10
CA ASN A 389 -2.61 -15.72 53.89
C ASN A 389 -1.61 -14.60 54.18
N ILE A 390 -2.04 -13.35 54.02
CA ILE A 390 -1.26 -12.16 54.39
C ILE A 390 -2.00 -11.44 55.52
N PRO A 391 -1.45 -11.42 56.75
CA PRO A 391 -1.96 -10.59 57.83
C PRO A 391 -1.83 -9.10 57.50
N LEU A 392 -2.85 -8.34 57.86
CA LEU A 392 -2.95 -6.89 57.64
C LEU A 392 -3.18 -6.11 58.94
N ASN A 393 -2.99 -6.74 60.11
CA ASN A 393 -3.23 -6.10 61.40
C ASN A 393 -2.28 -4.92 61.67
N HIS A 394 -1.10 -4.92 61.04
CA HIS A 394 -0.08 -3.88 61.18
C HIS A 394 -0.26 -2.70 60.21
N VAL A 395 -1.19 -2.79 59.25
CA VAL A 395 -1.45 -1.72 58.28
C VAL A 395 -2.74 -0.98 58.59
N THR A 396 -2.75 0.34 58.38
CA THR A 396 -3.91 1.20 58.64
C THR A 396 -5.00 1.04 57.58
N THR A 397 -6.22 1.51 57.85
CA THR A 397 -7.29 1.61 56.85
C THR A 397 -6.81 2.39 55.62
N GLY A 398 -7.08 1.89 54.42
CA GLY A 398 -6.56 2.49 53.19
C GLY A 398 -6.59 1.59 51.97
N THR A 399 -6.10 2.13 50.84
CA THR A 399 -5.89 1.38 49.60
C THR A 399 -4.44 0.93 49.50
N TYR A 400 -4.27 -0.35 49.14
CA TYR A 400 -2.98 -0.99 48.98
C TYR A 400 -2.90 -1.71 47.63
N PHE A 401 -1.69 -1.90 47.13
CA PHE A 401 -1.39 -2.66 45.93
C PHE A 401 -0.47 -3.82 46.27
N LEU A 402 -0.98 -5.04 46.05
CA LEU A 402 -0.22 -6.28 46.18
C LEU A 402 0.33 -6.68 44.82
N LYS A 403 1.65 -6.64 44.65
CA LYS A 403 2.33 -7.21 43.49
C LYS A 403 2.81 -8.60 43.80
N TYR A 404 2.48 -9.56 42.94
CA TYR A 404 2.85 -10.97 43.11
C TYR A 404 3.22 -11.60 41.78
N LYS A 405 4.01 -12.67 41.84
CA LYS A 405 4.45 -13.43 40.67
C LYS A 405 3.97 -14.87 40.72
N ILE A 406 3.61 -15.39 39.55
CA ILE A 406 3.40 -16.81 39.31
C ILE A 406 4.19 -17.21 38.06
N GLY A 407 5.14 -18.14 38.23
CA GLY A 407 6.17 -18.36 37.22
C GLY A 407 6.95 -17.07 36.94
N GLU A 408 7.08 -16.72 35.66
CA GLU A 408 7.76 -15.50 35.21
C GLU A 408 6.84 -14.27 35.08
N LYS A 409 5.52 -14.45 35.24
CA LYS A 409 4.55 -13.37 35.09
C LYS A 409 4.32 -12.63 36.41
N GLU A 410 4.26 -11.30 36.35
CA GLU A 410 3.95 -10.42 37.47
C GLU A 410 2.54 -9.84 37.34
N TYR A 411 1.84 -9.77 38.47
CA TYR A 411 0.46 -9.30 38.58
C TYR A 411 0.32 -8.29 39.71
N THR A 412 -0.66 -7.39 39.60
CA THR A 412 -0.98 -6.41 40.64
C THR A 412 -2.45 -6.50 41.04
N LYS A 413 -2.74 -6.61 42.33
CA LYS A 413 -4.11 -6.55 42.88
C LYS A 413 -4.27 -5.37 43.82
N LYS A 414 -5.32 -4.57 43.59
CA LYS A 414 -5.77 -3.55 44.55
C LYS A 414 -6.48 -4.20 45.74
N ILE A 415 -6.07 -3.88 46.95
CA ILE A 415 -6.63 -4.34 48.23
C ILE A 415 -7.16 -3.12 49.00
N ILE A 416 -8.37 -3.20 49.51
CA ILE A 416 -8.99 -2.17 50.34
C ILE A 416 -8.99 -2.68 51.78
N LYS A 417 -8.18 -2.09 52.66
CA LYS A 417 -8.23 -2.36 54.11
C LYS A 417 -9.27 -1.45 54.74
N LYS A 418 -10.25 -2.03 55.43
CA LYS A 418 -11.21 -1.31 56.27
C LYS A 418 -10.77 -1.28 57.72
#